data_AF-A0A511R4A7-F1
#
_entry.id   AF-A0A511R4A7-F1
#
_cell.length_a   1.000
_cell.length_b   1.000
_cell.length_c   1.000
_cell.angle_alpha   90.00
_cell.angle_beta   90.00
_cell.angle_gamma   90.00
#
_symmetry.space_group_name_H-M   'P 1'
#
loop_
_entity.id
_entity.type
_entity.pdbx_description
1 polymer ?
#
loop_
_entity_poly.entity_id
_entity_poly.type
_entity_poly.pdbx_seq_one_letter_code
_entity_poly.pdbx_strand_id
1 'polypeptide(L)'
;MKGNNLKFFFLGAALVATGLWAMAVTIPNTFTSGEALSAAKLNANFAALKTAVDALEAAVPGKQNRISGTCSEGRYIRSVNADGTVVCGNPGAFGQVREDGSLRGGALNVAAVTKGTGEYCITFTVPLSQGQLETAQVTLAGDVSSGVLFPRVNNGQAGFTLSCPSGLQVVLTTAAGTKTDGRFSFSVPPQ
;
A
#
# COMPACT_ATOMS: atom_id res chain seq x y z
N MET A 1 -24.74 19.06 35.43
CA MET A 1 -23.57 18.18 35.16
C MET A 1 -22.88 17.88 36.48
N LYS A 2 -22.62 16.61 36.83
CA LYS A 2 -21.94 16.24 38.09
C LYS A 2 -20.41 16.45 37.98
N GLY A 3 -19.78 16.73 39.12
CA GLY A 3 -18.49 17.45 39.24
C GLY A 3 -17.27 16.96 38.45
N ASN A 4 -17.19 15.69 38.02
CA ASN A 4 -16.06 15.24 37.19
C ASN A 4 -16.23 15.58 35.71
N ASN A 5 -17.44 15.49 35.16
CA ASN A 5 -17.70 15.83 33.75
C ASN A 5 -17.60 17.35 33.50
N LEU A 6 -17.86 18.15 34.53
CA LEU A 6 -17.71 19.59 34.49
C LEU A 6 -16.23 20.00 34.37
N LYS A 7 -15.32 19.29 35.06
CA LYS A 7 -13.87 19.54 34.97
C LYS A 7 -13.32 19.26 33.57
N PHE A 8 -13.75 18.16 32.94
CA PHE A 8 -13.33 17.83 31.58
C PHE A 8 -13.91 18.78 30.54
N PHE A 9 -15.15 19.25 30.74
CA PHE A 9 -15.75 20.29 29.91
C PHE A 9 -14.98 21.61 30.01
N PHE A 10 -14.62 22.05 31.23
CA PHE A 10 -13.82 23.27 31.41
C PHE A 10 -12.39 23.12 30.89
N LEU A 11 -11.76 21.96 31.06
CA LEU A 11 -10.43 21.70 30.52
C LEU A 11 -10.46 21.71 28.97
N GLY A 12 -11.48 21.08 28.37
CA GLY A 12 -11.68 21.10 26.92
C GLY A 12 -12.00 22.50 26.39
N ALA A 13 -12.86 23.25 27.05
CA ALA A 13 -13.20 24.63 26.69
C ALA A 13 -11.99 25.58 26.86
N ALA A 14 -11.18 25.39 27.91
CA ALA A 14 -9.96 26.16 28.12
C ALA A 14 -8.92 25.85 27.04
N LEU A 15 -8.70 24.58 26.68
CA LEU A 15 -7.81 24.18 25.59
C LEU A 15 -8.23 24.76 24.24
N VAL A 16 -9.52 24.69 23.91
CA VAL A 16 -10.08 25.27 22.69
C VAL A 16 -9.96 26.79 22.70
N ALA A 17 -10.27 27.45 23.81
CA ALA A 17 -10.08 28.90 23.94
C ALA A 17 -8.61 29.28 23.76
N THR A 18 -7.67 28.64 24.46
CA THR A 18 -6.23 28.93 24.33
C THR A 18 -5.67 28.61 22.94
N GLY A 19 -6.22 27.61 22.24
CA GLY A 19 -5.85 27.31 20.86
C GLY A 19 -6.41 28.30 19.84
N LEU A 20 -7.56 28.92 20.12
CA LEU A 20 -8.23 29.86 19.22
C LEU A 20 -7.64 31.28 19.28
N TRP A 21 -7.05 31.68 20.42
CA TRP A 21 -6.34 32.97 20.56
C TRP A 21 -4.97 33.01 19.86
N ALA A 22 -4.41 31.87 19.46
CA ALA A 22 -3.13 31.81 18.74
C ALA A 22 -3.22 32.31 17.28
N MET A 23 -4.43 32.58 16.77
CA MET A 23 -4.68 32.84 15.34
C MET A 23 -5.40 34.17 15.06
N ALA A 24 -5.38 35.12 16.00
CA ALA A 24 -5.95 36.44 15.76
C ALA A 24 -4.96 37.30 14.94
N VAL A 25 -5.28 37.55 13.67
CA VAL A 25 -4.50 38.47 12.81
C VAL A 25 -4.65 39.90 13.36
N THR A 26 -3.57 40.44 13.92
CA THR A 26 -3.56 41.81 14.43
C THR A 26 -2.89 42.73 13.42
N ILE A 27 -3.64 43.69 12.87
CA ILE A 27 -3.14 44.68 11.92
C ILE A 27 -2.92 46.01 12.65
N PRO A 28 -1.70 46.57 12.67
CA PRO A 28 -1.35 47.69 13.54
C PRO A 28 -1.92 49.06 13.11
N ASN A 29 -2.25 49.25 11.83
CA ASN A 29 -2.79 50.52 11.33
C ASN A 29 -4.14 50.32 10.65
N THR A 30 -5.07 51.24 10.89
CA THR A 30 -6.33 51.38 10.13
C THR A 30 -6.34 52.74 9.47
N PHE A 31 -6.86 52.82 8.24
CA PHE A 31 -6.90 54.07 7.48
C PHE A 31 -8.33 54.58 7.42
N THR A 32 -8.53 55.87 7.67
CA THR A 32 -9.83 56.53 7.56
C THR A 32 -9.85 57.49 6.38
N SER A 33 -11.04 57.80 5.87
CA SER A 33 -11.20 58.70 4.73
C SER A 33 -10.59 60.07 5.02
N GLY A 34 -9.74 60.56 4.12
CA GLY A 34 -9.04 61.84 4.28
C GLY A 34 -7.68 61.76 4.97
N GLU A 35 -7.26 60.61 5.49
CA GLU A 35 -5.91 60.42 6.02
C GLU A 35 -4.88 60.29 4.89
N ALA A 36 -3.76 61.01 5.00
CA ALA A 36 -2.64 60.83 4.08
C ALA A 36 -1.99 59.46 4.30
N LEU A 37 -1.99 58.62 3.27
CA LEU A 37 -1.40 57.28 3.33
C LEU A 37 0.12 57.37 3.52
N SER A 38 0.63 56.72 4.56
CA SER A 38 2.06 56.58 4.81
C SER A 38 2.54 55.21 4.34
N ALA A 39 3.59 55.21 3.50
CA ALA A 39 4.25 53.98 3.07
C ALA A 39 4.77 53.15 4.27
N ALA A 40 5.20 53.82 5.35
CA ALA A 40 5.64 53.12 6.56
C ALA A 40 4.49 52.38 7.25
N LYS A 41 3.30 52.99 7.36
CA LYS A 41 2.11 52.35 7.94
C LYS A 41 1.62 51.18 7.08
N LEU A 42 1.64 51.34 5.76
CA LEU A 42 1.27 50.26 4.83
C LEU A 42 2.23 49.06 4.94
N ASN A 43 3.55 49.31 4.93
CA ASN A 43 4.54 48.26 5.09
C ASN A 43 4.41 47.53 6.44
N ALA A 44 4.10 48.24 7.52
CA ALA A 44 3.83 47.64 8.82
C ALA A 44 2.61 46.70 8.81
N ASN A 45 1.54 47.07 8.10
CA ASN A 45 0.37 46.20 7.92
C ASN A 45 0.70 44.96 7.08
N PHE A 46 1.45 45.10 5.99
CA PHE A 46 1.86 43.97 5.16
C PHE A 46 2.80 43.01 5.89
N ALA A 47 3.71 43.53 6.71
CA ALA A 47 4.57 42.71 7.56
C ALA A 47 3.73 41.91 8.58
N ALA A 48 2.77 42.56 9.25
CA ALA A 48 1.88 41.89 10.20
C ALA A 48 1.03 40.80 9.54
N LEU A 49 0.50 41.06 8.34
CA LEU A 49 -0.25 40.06 7.58
C LEU A 49 0.65 38.88 7.17
N LYS A 50 1.86 39.14 6.68
CA LYS A 50 2.82 38.08 6.32
C LYS A 50 3.14 37.18 7.53
N THR A 51 3.44 37.77 8.68
CA THR A 51 3.74 36.99 9.89
C THR A 51 2.56 36.10 10.28
N ALA A 52 1.33 36.60 10.19
CA ALA A 52 0.15 35.81 10.52
C ALA A 52 -0.10 34.67 9.51
N VAL A 53 0.18 34.90 8.23
CA VAL A 53 0.10 33.86 7.19
C VAL A 53 1.19 32.81 7.38
N ASP A 54 2.44 33.21 7.64
CA ASP A 54 3.54 32.27 7.91
C ASP A 54 3.25 31.41 9.16
N ALA A 55 2.67 32.02 10.20
CA ALA A 55 2.26 31.32 11.41
C ALA A 55 1.12 30.32 11.14
N LEU A 56 0.13 30.71 10.33
CA LEU A 56 -0.93 29.80 9.90
C LEU A 56 -0.38 28.65 9.05
N GLU A 57 0.55 28.91 8.14
CA GLU A 57 1.19 27.87 7.32
C GLU A 57 1.97 26.87 8.19
N ALA A 58 2.72 27.36 9.18
CA ALA A 58 3.42 26.52 10.14
C ALA A 58 2.48 25.77 11.10
N ALA A 59 1.33 26.36 11.44
CA ALA A 59 0.35 25.84 12.39
C ALA A 59 -0.68 24.88 11.78
N VAL A 60 -0.54 24.47 10.52
CA VAL A 60 -1.35 23.39 9.92
C VAL A 60 -0.52 22.10 9.82
N PRO A 61 -0.18 21.44 10.96
CA PRO A 61 0.36 20.10 10.92
C PRO A 61 -0.73 19.16 10.38
N GLY A 62 -0.38 18.34 9.38
CA GLY A 62 -1.31 17.37 8.78
C GLY A 62 -1.87 17.78 7.42
N LYS A 63 -1.46 18.92 6.84
CA LYS A 63 -1.68 19.14 5.40
C LYS A 63 -0.85 18.12 4.61
N GLN A 64 -1.54 17.31 3.81
CA GLN A 64 -0.90 16.47 2.81
C GLN A 64 -0.32 17.36 1.70
N ASN A 65 0.97 17.25 1.42
CA ASN A 65 1.53 17.86 0.22
C ASN A 65 0.92 17.23 -1.03
N ARG A 66 0.95 17.97 -2.14
CA ARG A 66 0.42 17.47 -3.41
C ARG A 66 1.10 16.14 -3.72
N ILE A 67 0.28 15.12 -3.98
CA ILE A 67 0.76 13.79 -4.35
C ILE A 67 1.50 13.93 -5.69
N SER A 68 2.78 13.58 -5.67
CA SER A 68 3.67 13.65 -6.83
C SER A 68 4.15 12.27 -7.27
N GLY A 69 4.04 11.27 -6.39
CA GLY A 69 4.39 9.88 -6.72
C GLY A 69 3.25 9.12 -7.40
N THR A 70 3.61 8.12 -8.18
CA THR A 70 2.69 7.14 -8.79
C THR A 70 3.25 5.73 -8.64
N CYS A 71 2.38 4.72 -8.59
CA CYS A 71 2.80 3.33 -8.68
C CYS A 71 2.78 2.86 -10.13
N SER A 72 3.77 2.04 -10.51
CA SER A 72 3.77 1.38 -11.82
C SER A 72 2.52 0.52 -12.02
N GLU A 73 2.19 0.25 -13.27
CA GLU A 73 1.04 -0.59 -13.63
C GLU A 73 1.06 -1.94 -12.89
N GLY A 74 -0.13 -2.39 -12.46
CA GLY A 74 -0.31 -3.62 -11.70
C GLY A 74 0.05 -3.53 -10.22
N ARG A 75 0.62 -2.41 -9.74
CA ARG A 75 0.87 -2.14 -8.31
C ARG A 75 -0.21 -1.24 -7.70
N TYR A 76 -0.27 -1.17 -6.37
CA TYR A 76 -1.21 -0.31 -5.65
C TYR A 76 -0.50 0.58 -4.63
N ILE A 77 -1.15 1.69 -4.26
CA ILE A 77 -0.67 2.60 -3.21
C ILE A 77 -1.00 1.99 -1.85
N ARG A 78 0.02 1.83 -0.99
CA ARG A 78 -0.13 1.40 0.41
C ARG A 78 -0.23 2.59 1.35
N SER A 79 0.55 3.62 1.09
CA SER A 79 0.52 4.87 1.85
C SER A 79 1.01 6.04 1.01
N VAL A 80 0.64 7.23 1.45
CA VAL A 80 1.16 8.49 0.93
C VAL A 80 1.90 9.15 2.10
N ASN A 81 3.14 9.53 1.87
CA ASN A 81 3.95 10.23 2.87
C ASN A 81 3.54 11.70 2.93
N ALA A 82 3.81 12.36 4.06
CA ALA A 82 3.46 13.77 4.25
C ALA A 82 4.06 14.70 3.17
N ASP A 83 5.21 14.32 2.62
CA ASP A 83 5.90 15.04 1.54
C ASP A 83 5.24 14.87 0.15
N GLY A 84 4.24 14.00 0.00
CA GLY A 84 3.53 13.72 -1.25
C GLY A 84 4.07 12.54 -2.05
N THR A 85 5.12 11.86 -1.57
CA THR A 85 5.62 10.62 -2.18
C THR A 85 4.71 9.43 -1.85
N VAL A 86 4.70 8.40 -2.72
CA VAL A 86 3.84 7.21 -2.55
C VAL A 86 4.67 5.97 -2.26
N VAL A 87 4.17 5.14 -1.35
CA VAL A 87 4.74 3.81 -1.06
C VAL A 87 3.86 2.76 -1.75
N CYS A 88 4.46 1.98 -2.67
CA CYS A 88 3.74 1.04 -3.50
C CYS A 88 3.85 -0.41 -3.01
N GLY A 89 2.74 -1.12 -2.98
CA GLY A 89 2.67 -2.56 -2.72
C GLY A 89 2.79 -3.39 -3.99
N ASN A 90 3.25 -4.63 -3.83
CA ASN A 90 3.07 -5.68 -4.83
C ASN A 90 1.67 -6.28 -4.70
N PRO A 91 0.96 -6.51 -5.81
CA PRO A 91 -0.29 -7.28 -5.77
C PRO A 91 -0.02 -8.71 -5.27
N GLY A 92 -1.08 -9.38 -4.84
CA GLY A 92 -1.06 -10.83 -4.73
C GLY A 92 -1.09 -11.50 -6.10
N ALA A 93 -1.11 -12.82 -6.12
CA ALA A 93 -1.37 -13.60 -7.32
C ALA A 93 -2.28 -14.76 -7.00
N PHE A 94 -3.14 -15.16 -7.93
CA PHE A 94 -3.89 -16.39 -7.80
C PHE A 94 -4.21 -16.97 -9.16
N GLY A 95 -4.42 -18.27 -9.21
CA GLY A 95 -4.79 -18.95 -10.44
C GLY A 95 -5.14 -20.40 -10.21
N GLN A 96 -5.79 -20.99 -11.20
CA GLN A 96 -6.02 -22.43 -11.28
C GLN A 96 -5.25 -22.96 -12.49
N VAL A 97 -4.29 -23.83 -12.23
CA VAL A 97 -3.45 -24.49 -13.23
C VAL A 97 -4.06 -25.85 -13.52
N ARG A 98 -4.32 -26.12 -14.79
CA ARG A 98 -4.77 -27.42 -15.27
C ARG A 98 -3.59 -28.38 -15.42
N GLU A 99 -3.89 -29.65 -15.62
CA GLU A 99 -2.91 -30.71 -15.79
C GLU A 99 -1.99 -30.49 -16.99
N ASP A 100 -2.50 -29.87 -18.05
CA ASP A 100 -1.76 -29.47 -19.25
C ASP A 100 -0.91 -28.21 -19.07
N GLY A 101 -0.95 -27.56 -17.89
CA GLY A 101 -0.25 -26.32 -17.60
C GLY A 101 -1.03 -25.06 -18.00
N SER A 102 -2.20 -25.19 -18.64
CA SER A 102 -3.03 -24.04 -18.98
C SER A 102 -3.69 -23.42 -17.75
N LEU A 103 -3.92 -22.11 -17.78
CA LEU A 103 -4.68 -21.41 -16.75
C LEU A 103 -6.19 -21.49 -17.02
N ARG A 104 -6.98 -21.66 -15.97
CA ARG A 104 -8.42 -21.39 -16.03
C ARG A 104 -8.65 -19.87 -16.02
N GLY A 105 -9.74 -19.42 -16.64
CA GLY A 105 -10.07 -18.00 -16.72
C GLY A 105 -10.13 -17.34 -15.33
N GLY A 106 -9.68 -16.09 -15.25
CA GLY A 106 -9.69 -15.29 -14.02
C GLY A 106 -8.40 -15.34 -13.19
N ALA A 107 -7.29 -15.83 -13.73
CA ALA A 107 -5.99 -15.73 -13.04
C ALA A 107 -5.57 -14.25 -12.86
N LEU A 108 -5.04 -13.92 -11.69
CA LEU A 108 -4.55 -12.58 -11.35
C LEU A 108 -3.03 -12.58 -11.26
N ASN A 109 -2.42 -11.55 -11.86
CA ASN A 109 -0.99 -11.29 -11.83
C ASN A 109 -0.14 -12.46 -12.36
N VAL A 110 -0.67 -13.29 -13.25
CA VAL A 110 0.07 -14.41 -13.85
C VAL A 110 0.52 -14.04 -15.25
N ALA A 111 1.83 -14.08 -15.49
CA ALA A 111 2.41 -13.85 -16.81
C ALA A 111 2.42 -15.13 -17.65
N ALA A 112 2.90 -16.24 -17.08
CA ALA A 112 2.94 -17.52 -17.77
C ALA A 112 2.98 -18.70 -16.78
N VAL A 113 2.66 -19.88 -17.30
CA VAL A 113 2.92 -21.15 -16.65
C VAL A 113 3.77 -22.01 -17.59
N THR A 114 4.96 -22.38 -17.13
CA THR A 114 5.82 -23.35 -17.83
C THR A 114 5.69 -24.69 -17.12
N LYS A 115 5.39 -25.74 -17.89
CA LYS A 115 5.17 -27.10 -17.40
C LYS A 115 6.34 -28.01 -17.78
N GLY A 116 6.81 -28.79 -16.81
CA GLY A 116 7.47 -30.08 -16.99
C GLY A 116 6.61 -31.20 -16.40
N THR A 117 7.07 -32.46 -16.46
CA THR A 117 6.31 -33.58 -15.86
C THR A 117 6.22 -33.43 -14.35
N GLY A 118 5.02 -33.20 -13.83
CA GLY A 118 4.73 -32.96 -12.42
C GLY A 118 5.40 -31.71 -11.83
N GLU A 119 5.93 -30.81 -12.67
CA GLU A 119 6.56 -29.56 -12.25
C GLU A 119 5.94 -28.39 -13.00
N TYR A 120 5.65 -27.32 -12.29
CA TYR A 120 5.03 -26.12 -12.82
C TYR A 120 5.79 -24.90 -12.30
N CYS A 121 6.20 -24.01 -13.21
CA CYS A 121 6.72 -22.70 -12.86
C CYS A 121 5.71 -21.64 -13.28
N ILE A 122 5.21 -20.90 -12.29
CA ILE A 122 4.29 -19.80 -12.50
C ILE A 122 5.09 -18.50 -12.40
N THR A 123 5.13 -17.73 -13.49
CA THR A 123 5.75 -16.40 -13.50
C THR A 123 4.68 -15.33 -13.43
N PHE A 124 5.04 -14.15 -12.92
CA PHE A 124 4.09 -13.09 -12.58
C PHE A 124 4.30 -11.84 -13.44
N THR A 125 3.22 -11.14 -13.75
CA THR A 125 3.27 -9.88 -14.53
C THR A 125 3.98 -8.79 -13.72
N VAL A 126 3.61 -8.66 -12.45
CA VAL A 126 4.30 -7.87 -11.44
C VAL A 126 5.10 -8.81 -10.56
N PRO A 127 6.44 -8.67 -10.51
CA PRO A 127 7.30 -9.53 -9.70
C PRO A 127 6.90 -9.53 -8.23
N LEU A 128 6.73 -10.72 -7.67
CA LEU A 128 6.45 -10.91 -6.24
C LEU A 128 7.76 -10.94 -5.45
N SER A 129 7.73 -10.43 -4.23
CA SER A 129 8.88 -10.52 -3.32
C SER A 129 9.03 -11.94 -2.78
N GLN A 130 10.24 -12.28 -2.31
CA GLN A 130 10.47 -13.59 -1.69
C GLN A 130 9.53 -13.85 -0.50
N GLY A 131 9.30 -12.87 0.38
CA GLY A 131 8.37 -13.02 1.51
C GLY A 131 6.91 -13.28 1.09
N GLN A 132 6.48 -12.77 -0.08
CA GLN A 132 5.17 -13.12 -0.62
C GLN A 132 5.15 -14.58 -1.08
N LEU A 133 6.16 -15.00 -1.84
CA LEU A 133 6.25 -16.39 -2.30
C LEU A 133 6.31 -17.36 -1.11
N GLU A 134 6.97 -16.99 -0.01
CA GLU A 134 7.04 -17.79 1.22
C GLU A 134 5.70 -18.05 1.91
N THR A 135 4.70 -17.22 1.63
CA THR A 135 3.34 -17.36 2.16
C THR A 135 2.36 -17.91 1.12
N ALA A 136 2.87 -18.38 -0.03
CA ALA A 136 2.05 -18.97 -1.07
C ALA A 136 1.36 -20.25 -0.58
N GLN A 137 0.09 -20.37 -0.93
CA GLN A 137 -0.72 -21.55 -0.66
C GLN A 137 -1.02 -22.26 -1.97
N VAL A 138 -0.89 -23.58 -1.96
CA VAL A 138 -1.27 -24.45 -3.08
C VAL A 138 -2.29 -25.46 -2.59
N THR A 139 -3.40 -25.56 -3.31
CA THR A 139 -4.49 -26.49 -3.00
C THR A 139 -4.74 -27.35 -4.23
N LEU A 140 -4.73 -28.67 -4.06
CA LEU A 140 -4.98 -29.61 -5.14
C LEU A 140 -6.46 -29.60 -5.54
N ALA A 141 -6.73 -29.69 -6.83
CA ALA A 141 -8.09 -29.69 -7.38
C ALA A 141 -8.54 -31.11 -7.76
N GLY A 142 -9.01 -31.85 -6.74
CA GLY A 142 -9.61 -33.19 -6.85
C GLY A 142 -8.60 -34.31 -7.16
N ASP A 143 -9.05 -35.56 -7.00
CA ASP A 143 -8.25 -36.74 -7.36
C ASP A 143 -7.88 -36.70 -8.84
N VAL A 144 -6.59 -36.90 -9.12
CA VAL A 144 -6.11 -37.22 -10.47
C VAL A 144 -6.22 -38.72 -10.68
N SER A 145 -6.26 -39.16 -11.94
CA SER A 145 -6.26 -40.58 -12.31
C SER A 145 -5.09 -41.40 -11.75
N SER A 146 -4.06 -40.74 -11.22
CA SER A 146 -2.82 -41.33 -10.69
C SER A 146 -2.76 -41.45 -9.16
N GLY A 147 -3.84 -41.15 -8.43
CA GLY A 147 -3.93 -41.27 -6.97
C GLY A 147 -3.67 -39.97 -6.19
N VAL A 148 -3.34 -40.09 -4.91
CA VAL A 148 -3.13 -38.94 -4.00
C VAL A 148 -1.81 -38.23 -4.37
N LEU A 149 -1.92 -36.95 -4.70
CA LEU A 149 -0.78 -36.08 -4.93
C LEU A 149 -0.44 -35.26 -3.67
N PHE A 150 0.83 -34.88 -3.55
CA PHE A 150 1.33 -33.99 -2.52
C PHE A 150 2.00 -32.80 -3.20
N PRO A 151 1.51 -31.57 -3.01
CA PRO A 151 2.16 -30.39 -3.56
C PRO A 151 3.36 -30.03 -2.69
N ARG A 152 4.52 -29.86 -3.32
CA ARG A 152 5.65 -29.13 -2.74
C ARG A 152 5.80 -27.81 -3.47
N VAL A 153 6.05 -26.76 -2.70
CA VAL A 153 6.26 -25.42 -3.22
C VAL A 153 7.68 -25.01 -2.86
N ASN A 154 8.48 -24.62 -3.86
CA ASN A 154 9.69 -23.86 -3.57
C ASN A 154 9.40 -22.40 -3.88
N ASN A 155 9.55 -21.58 -2.86
CA ASN A 155 9.28 -20.15 -2.84
C ASN A 155 10.41 -19.37 -3.53
N GLY A 156 10.83 -19.83 -4.73
CA GLY A 156 12.01 -19.33 -5.44
C GLY A 156 13.36 -19.91 -4.96
N GLN A 157 13.35 -20.87 -4.02
CA GLN A 157 14.57 -21.54 -3.55
C GLN A 157 15.00 -22.66 -4.52
N ALA A 158 16.29 -22.71 -4.84
CA ALA A 158 16.89 -23.71 -5.73
C ALA A 158 16.67 -25.14 -5.21
N GLY A 159 16.50 -26.11 -6.12
CA GLY A 159 16.35 -27.53 -5.75
C GLY A 159 15.51 -28.40 -6.69
N PHE A 160 14.93 -27.82 -7.74
CA PHE A 160 14.09 -28.53 -8.71
C PHE A 160 14.66 -28.49 -10.14
N THR A 161 14.10 -29.33 -11.01
CA THR A 161 14.63 -29.52 -12.37
C THR A 161 14.24 -28.37 -13.30
N LEU A 162 13.03 -27.83 -13.16
CA LEU A 162 12.63 -26.58 -13.82
C LEU A 162 13.29 -25.37 -13.13
N SER A 163 13.98 -24.52 -13.88
CA SER A 163 14.46 -23.23 -13.38
C SER A 163 13.30 -22.25 -13.26
N CYS A 164 13.04 -21.73 -12.06
CA CYS A 164 11.96 -20.77 -11.78
C CYS A 164 12.47 -19.57 -10.95
N PRO A 165 13.45 -18.79 -11.44
CA PRO A 165 14.22 -17.85 -10.61
C PRO A 165 13.40 -16.68 -10.05
N SER A 166 12.27 -16.34 -10.65
CA SER A 166 11.40 -15.22 -10.25
C SER A 166 9.92 -15.62 -10.10
N GLY A 167 9.64 -16.92 -10.04
CA GLY A 167 8.29 -17.47 -10.05
C GLY A 167 7.99 -18.35 -8.84
N LEU A 168 6.73 -18.80 -8.77
CA LEU A 168 6.29 -19.83 -7.84
C LEU A 168 6.49 -21.19 -8.50
N GLN A 169 7.30 -22.04 -7.88
CA GLN A 169 7.49 -23.40 -8.37
C GLN A 169 6.65 -24.38 -7.57
N VAL A 170 5.82 -25.16 -8.27
CA VAL A 170 4.98 -26.20 -7.71
C VAL A 170 5.39 -27.54 -8.29
N VAL A 171 5.67 -28.50 -7.42
CA VAL A 171 5.98 -29.88 -7.80
C VAL A 171 4.94 -30.80 -7.19
N LEU A 172 4.34 -31.63 -8.03
CA LEU A 172 3.32 -32.58 -7.64
C LEU A 172 3.93 -33.98 -7.68
N THR A 173 3.89 -34.67 -6.55
CA THR A 173 4.39 -36.04 -6.44
C THR A 173 3.34 -36.97 -5.87
N THR A 174 3.33 -38.23 -6.29
CA THR A 174 2.59 -39.30 -5.60
C THR A 174 3.21 -39.60 -4.24
N ALA A 175 2.56 -40.46 -3.44
CA ALA A 175 3.12 -40.99 -2.20
C ALA A 175 4.49 -41.69 -2.39
N ALA A 176 4.73 -42.26 -3.58
CA ALA A 176 6.00 -42.91 -3.95
C ALA A 176 7.09 -41.91 -4.40
N GLY A 177 6.81 -40.60 -4.39
CA GLY A 177 7.74 -39.55 -4.83
C GLY A 177 7.82 -39.38 -6.35
N THR A 178 7.01 -40.10 -7.12
CA THR A 178 6.96 -39.97 -8.58
C THR A 178 6.31 -38.63 -8.95
N LYS A 179 7.00 -37.81 -9.75
CA LYS A 179 6.42 -36.58 -10.32
C LYS A 179 5.25 -36.93 -11.22
N THR A 180 4.12 -36.26 -11.04
CA THR A 180 2.90 -36.56 -11.80
C THR A 180 2.11 -35.29 -12.03
N ASP A 181 1.61 -35.13 -13.25
CA ASP A 181 0.81 -33.98 -13.61
C ASP A 181 -0.50 -33.96 -12.82
N GLY A 182 -1.00 -32.76 -12.57
CA GLY A 182 -2.25 -32.59 -11.87
C GLY A 182 -2.78 -31.18 -11.92
N ARG A 183 -3.95 -30.99 -11.33
CA ARG A 183 -4.61 -29.69 -11.26
C ARG A 183 -4.45 -29.13 -9.86
N PHE A 184 -4.21 -27.84 -9.78
CA PHE A 184 -4.13 -27.14 -8.51
C PHE A 184 -4.55 -25.69 -8.64
N SER A 185 -5.00 -25.12 -7.55
CA SER A 185 -5.09 -23.68 -7.37
C SER A 185 -3.93 -23.20 -6.52
N PHE A 186 -3.48 -21.98 -6.77
CA PHE A 186 -2.54 -21.31 -5.89
C PHE A 186 -3.06 -19.91 -5.53
N SER A 187 -2.62 -19.43 -4.38
CA SER A 187 -2.83 -18.06 -3.92
C SER A 187 -1.55 -17.55 -3.27
N VAL A 188 -1.17 -16.33 -3.60
CA VAL A 188 -0.07 -15.59 -3.00
C VAL A 188 -0.64 -14.28 -2.48
N PRO A 189 -0.52 -13.97 -1.18
CA PRO A 189 -1.10 -12.76 -0.63
C PRO A 189 -0.37 -11.48 -1.10
N PRO A 190 -1.06 -10.34 -1.10
CA PRO A 190 -0.46 -9.03 -1.35
C PRO A 190 0.46 -8.57 -0.19
N GLN A 191 1.24 -7.49 -0.41
CA GLN A 191 2.18 -6.88 0.56
C GLN A 191 1.60 -5.79 1.49
#